data_AF-D4FB53-F1
#
_entry.id   AF-D4FB53-F1
#
_cell.length_a   1.000
_cell.length_b   1.000
_cell.length_c   1.000
_cell.angle_alpha   90.00
_cell.angle_beta   90.00
_cell.angle_gamma   90.00
#
_symmetry.space_group_name_H-M   'P 1'
#
loop_
_entity.id
_entity.type
_entity.pdbx_description
1 polymer ?
#
loop_
_entity_poly.entity_id
_entity_poly.type
_entity_poly.pdbx_seq_one_letter_code
_entity_poly.pdbx_strand_id
1 'polypeptide(L)'
;MSEGWNIAVLGATGAVGEALLEQLQAREFPLGELYLLASERSAGESIRVDGRQILVQDAAGFDWAQAQLAFFVAGREASLRYAEEAGNAGCLVIDSSDAFALEADVPLVVPGVNPHALAEYRNR
;
A
#
# COMPACT_ATOMS: atom_id res chain seq x y z
N MET A 1 11.15 -20.64 -7.96
CA MET A 1 10.19 -20.22 -6.92
C MET A 1 10.03 -18.73 -7.13
N SER A 2 8.87 -18.23 -7.54
CA SER A 2 8.70 -16.78 -7.66
C SER A 2 8.76 -16.21 -6.24
N GLU A 3 9.79 -15.43 -5.95
CA GLU A 3 9.84 -14.64 -4.72
C GLU A 3 8.59 -13.76 -4.70
N GLY A 4 7.80 -13.83 -3.63
CA GLY A 4 6.55 -13.10 -3.53
C GLY A 4 6.75 -11.59 -3.62
N TRP A 5 5.65 -10.84 -3.71
CA TRP A 5 5.73 -9.38 -3.79
C TRP A 5 6.10 -8.78 -2.44
N ASN A 6 7.06 -7.86 -2.45
CA ASN A 6 7.32 -7.01 -1.29
C ASN A 6 6.25 -5.92 -1.22
N ILE A 7 5.45 -5.91 -0.15
CA ILE A 7 4.28 -5.04 -0.03
C ILE A 7 4.42 -4.08 1.14
N ALA A 8 4.14 -2.80 0.91
CA ALA A 8 3.89 -1.82 1.96
C ALA A 8 2.38 -1.59 2.16
N VAL A 9 1.93 -1.49 3.40
CA VAL A 9 0.56 -1.11 3.75
C VAL A 9 0.61 0.15 4.61
N LEU A 10 0.27 1.29 4.02
CA LEU A 10 0.19 2.57 4.72
C LEU A 10 -1.21 2.77 5.29
N GLY A 11 -1.29 2.92 6.62
CA GLY A 11 -2.55 2.89 7.36
C GLY A 11 -2.87 1.48 7.89
N ALA A 12 -1.85 0.66 8.14
CA ALA A 12 -1.99 -0.72 8.58
C ALA A 12 -2.77 -0.89 9.90
N THR A 13 -2.74 0.12 10.79
CA THR A 13 -3.46 0.11 12.08
C THR A 13 -4.92 0.59 11.97
N GLY A 14 -5.37 1.02 10.80
CA GLY A 14 -6.75 1.42 10.56
C GLY A 14 -7.62 0.23 10.16
N ALA A 15 -8.95 0.36 10.32
CA ALA A 15 -9.90 -0.71 10.00
C ALA A 15 -9.80 -1.22 8.54
N VAL A 16 -9.50 -0.33 7.58
CA VAL A 16 -9.30 -0.75 6.17
C VAL A 16 -7.96 -1.48 6.00
N GLY A 17 -6.91 -1.07 6.71
CA GLY A 17 -5.62 -1.76 6.71
C GLY A 17 -5.72 -3.17 7.30
N GLU A 18 -6.39 -3.32 8.44
CA GLU A 18 -6.67 -4.63 9.04
C GLU A 18 -7.46 -5.53 8.07
N ALA A 19 -8.55 -5.03 7.50
CA ALA A 19 -9.34 -5.78 6.53
C ALA A 19 -8.52 -6.16 5.28
N LEU A 20 -7.66 -5.27 4.78
CA LEU A 20 -6.78 -5.55 3.66
C LEU A 20 -5.81 -6.70 4.00
N LEU A 21 -5.20 -6.67 5.18
CA LEU A 21 -4.27 -7.72 5.64
C LEU A 21 -4.97 -9.08 5.78
N GLU A 22 -6.20 -9.10 6.29
CA GLU A 22 -7.03 -10.31 6.34
C GLU A 22 -7.32 -10.84 4.93
N GLN A 23 -7.65 -9.95 3.97
CA GLN A 23 -7.91 -10.36 2.58
C GLN A 23 -6.66 -10.89 1.88
N LEU A 24 -5.49 -10.30 2.11
CA LEU A 24 -4.23 -10.80 1.56
C LEU A 24 -3.94 -12.23 2.05
N GLN A 25 -4.18 -12.49 3.33
CA GLN A 25 -4.04 -13.83 3.92
C GLN A 25 -5.07 -14.81 3.38
N ALA A 26 -6.35 -14.44 3.41
CA ALA A 26 -7.45 -15.32 2.99
C ALA A 26 -7.36 -15.74 1.52
N ARG A 27 -6.71 -14.91 0.69
CA ARG A 27 -6.49 -15.17 -0.74
C ARG A 27 -5.15 -15.85 -1.04
N GLU A 28 -4.38 -16.19 0.00
CA GLU A 28 -3.03 -16.73 -0.12
C GLU A 28 -2.18 -15.89 -1.09
N PHE A 29 -2.28 -14.55 -0.96
CA PHE A 29 -1.58 -13.64 -1.86
C PHE A 29 -0.08 -13.94 -1.78
N PRO A 30 0.65 -13.99 -2.92
CA PRO A 30 2.06 -14.32 -2.93
C PRO A 30 2.89 -13.18 -2.31
N LEU A 31 3.01 -13.20 -0.98
CA LEU A 31 3.75 -12.23 -0.18
C LEU A 31 5.23 -12.62 -0.07
N GLY A 32 6.11 -11.64 -0.31
CA GLY A 32 7.51 -11.66 0.09
C GLY A 32 7.64 -11.00 1.46
N GLU A 33 8.32 -9.85 1.52
CA GLU A 33 8.36 -9.01 2.72
C GLU A 33 7.11 -8.13 2.85
N LEU A 34 6.61 -7.97 4.08
CA LEU A 34 5.43 -7.16 4.38
C LEU A 34 5.81 -6.03 5.35
N TYR A 35 5.66 -4.79 4.89
CA TYR A 35 5.95 -3.58 5.64
C TYR A 35 4.65 -2.91 6.09
N LEU A 36 4.42 -2.87 7.40
CA LEU A 36 3.26 -2.21 7.98
C LEU A 36 3.63 -0.79 8.38
N LEU A 37 2.97 0.20 7.80
CA LEU A 37 3.30 1.60 7.96
C LEU A 37 2.12 2.37 8.56
N ALA A 38 2.42 3.29 9.46
CA ALA A 38 1.45 4.24 10.01
C ALA A 38 2.12 5.59 10.27
N SER A 39 1.39 6.53 10.86
CA SER A 39 2.02 7.75 11.40
C SER A 39 2.85 7.43 12.64
N GLU A 40 3.75 8.34 13.01
CA GLU A 40 4.53 8.29 14.26
C GLU A 40 3.69 7.90 15.50
N ARG A 41 2.43 8.36 15.58
CA ARG A 41 1.53 8.06 16.70
C ARG A 41 1.27 6.56 16.89
N SER A 42 1.24 5.81 15.81
CA SER A 42 0.97 4.36 15.80
C SER A 42 2.21 3.52 15.49
N ALA A 43 3.34 4.14 15.20
CA ALA A 43 4.60 3.44 15.05
C ALA A 43 4.98 2.76 16.38
N GLY A 44 5.49 1.53 16.29
CA GLY A 44 5.81 0.68 17.45
C GLY A 44 4.68 -0.26 17.88
N GLU A 45 3.46 -0.10 17.36
CA GLU A 45 2.41 -1.11 17.49
C GLU A 45 2.81 -2.42 16.77
N SER A 46 2.20 -3.55 17.13
CA SER A 46 2.46 -4.84 16.48
C SER A 46 1.16 -5.48 16.03
N ILE A 47 1.09 -5.83 14.75
CA ILE A 47 -0.06 -6.50 14.14
C ILE A 47 0.28 -7.95 13.86
N ARG A 48 -0.67 -8.86 14.11
CA ARG A 48 -0.49 -10.28 13.85
C ARG A 48 -0.95 -10.63 12.43
N VAL A 49 -0.02 -11.09 11.59
CA VAL A 49 -0.27 -11.50 10.21
C VAL A 49 0.30 -12.91 10.03
N ASP A 50 -0.53 -13.86 9.58
CA ASP A 50 -0.11 -15.26 9.36
C ASP A 50 0.63 -15.87 10.57
N GLY A 51 0.09 -15.64 11.77
CA GLY A 51 0.68 -16.13 13.02
C GLY A 51 1.95 -15.40 13.50
N ARG A 52 2.53 -14.51 12.69
CA ARG A 52 3.72 -13.70 12.99
C ARG A 52 3.32 -12.32 13.52
N GLN A 53 4.10 -11.77 14.45
CA GLN A 53 3.97 -10.37 14.85
C GLN A 53 4.86 -9.51 13.97
N ILE A 54 4.29 -8.49 13.34
CA ILE A 54 4.99 -7.53 12.50
C ILE A 54 4.89 -6.16 13.16
N LEU A 55 6.04 -5.51 13.33
CA LEU A 55 6.14 -4.17 13.90
C LEU A 55 5.65 -3.14 12.88
N VAL A 56 4.79 -2.23 13.33
CA VAL A 56 4.35 -1.07 12.56
C VAL A 56 5.47 -0.02 12.60
N GLN A 57 5.93 0.40 11.43
CA GLN A 57 6.98 1.41 11.27
C GLN A 57 6.36 2.79 11.01
N ASP A 58 7.10 3.85 11.32
CA ASP A 58 6.72 5.20 10.92
C ASP A 58 6.96 5.38 9.42
N ALA A 59 5.91 5.74 8.69
CA ALA A 59 5.97 6.00 7.25
C ALA A 59 6.97 7.11 6.89
N ALA A 60 7.22 8.07 7.79
CA ALA A 60 8.12 9.19 7.53
C ALA A 60 9.60 8.77 7.40
N GLY A 61 9.97 7.63 7.98
CA GLY A 61 11.34 7.08 7.94
C GLY A 61 11.47 5.84 7.07
N PHE A 62 10.41 5.45 6.35
CA PHE A 62 10.40 4.24 5.55
C PHE A 62 11.10 4.46 4.20
N ASP A 63 11.96 3.51 3.81
CA ASP A 63 12.57 3.50 2.48
C ASP A 63 11.67 2.73 1.51
N TRP A 64 10.95 3.50 0.68
CA TRP A 64 9.97 2.97 -0.29
C TRP A 64 10.57 2.07 -1.37
N ALA A 65 11.89 2.13 -1.61
CA ALA A 65 12.55 1.25 -2.58
C ALA A 65 12.54 -0.23 -2.13
N GLN A 66 12.24 -0.50 -0.86
CA GLN A 66 12.09 -1.85 -0.33
C GLN A 66 10.79 -2.54 -0.79
N ALA A 67 9.77 -1.77 -1.17
CA ALA A 67 8.46 -2.27 -1.56
C ALA A 67 8.24 -2.19 -3.07
N GLN A 68 7.70 -3.25 -3.67
CA GLN A 68 7.32 -3.29 -5.08
C GLN A 68 5.89 -2.81 -5.29
N LEU A 69 5.02 -3.06 -4.31
CA LEU A 69 3.62 -2.67 -4.30
C LEU A 69 3.29 -2.00 -2.98
N ALA A 70 2.54 -0.90 -3.00
CA ALA A 70 2.06 -0.25 -1.79
C ALA A 70 0.55 -0.02 -1.84
N PHE A 71 -0.14 -0.39 -0.77
CA PHE A 71 -1.53 -0.04 -0.56
C PHE A 71 -1.62 1.14 0.40
N PHE A 72 -2.22 2.22 -0.07
CA PHE A 72 -2.42 3.44 0.70
C PHE A 72 -3.88 3.50 1.15
N VAL A 73 -4.09 3.27 2.44
CA VAL A 73 -5.41 3.25 3.10
C VAL A 73 -5.44 4.17 4.33
N ALA A 74 -4.58 5.19 4.34
CA ALA A 74 -4.40 6.16 5.42
C ALA A 74 -5.07 7.52 5.17
N GLY A 75 -5.84 7.65 4.08
CA GLY A 75 -6.56 8.87 3.72
C GLY A 75 -5.73 9.90 2.94
N ARG A 76 -6.42 10.96 2.48
CA ARG A 76 -5.90 11.93 1.50
C ARG A 76 -4.57 12.58 1.89
N GLU A 77 -4.42 13.01 3.14
CA GLU A 77 -3.22 13.71 3.60
C GLU A 77 -1.97 12.83 3.50
N ALA A 78 -2.08 11.56 3.91
CA ALA A 78 -0.99 10.61 3.81
C ALA A 78 -0.65 10.28 2.35
N SER A 79 -1.67 10.15 1.49
CA SER A 79 -1.47 9.91 0.06
C SER A 79 -0.77 11.07 -0.63
N LEU A 80 -1.17 12.31 -0.37
CA LEU A 80 -0.47 13.49 -0.90
C LEU A 80 0.97 13.61 -0.40
N ARG A 81 1.26 13.10 0.80
CA ARG A 81 2.59 13.17 1.39
C ARG A 81 3.56 12.13 0.82
N TYR A 82 3.10 10.89 0.62
CA TYR A 82 4.01 9.77 0.35
C TYR A 82 3.86 9.12 -1.02
N ALA A 83 2.77 9.36 -1.77
CA ALA A 83 2.54 8.62 -3.02
C ALA A 83 3.58 8.96 -4.10
N GLU A 84 3.96 10.23 -4.23
CA GLU A 84 4.99 10.65 -5.18
C GLU A 84 6.37 10.13 -4.77
N GLU A 85 6.71 10.15 -3.47
CA GLU A 85 7.94 9.57 -2.94
C GLU A 85 8.03 8.07 -3.23
N ALA A 86 6.96 7.32 -2.95
CA ALA A 86 6.89 5.90 -3.21
C ALA A 86 6.97 5.56 -4.71
N GLY A 87 6.23 6.30 -5.55
CA GLY A 87 6.26 6.15 -7.00
C GLY A 87 7.65 6.41 -7.58
N ASN A 88 8.32 7.48 -7.14
CA ASN A 88 9.68 7.82 -7.55
C ASN A 88 10.72 6.77 -7.12
N ALA A 89 10.47 6.05 -6.03
CA ALA A 89 11.29 4.92 -5.59
C ALA A 89 11.06 3.63 -6.39
N GLY A 90 10.13 3.64 -7.36
CA GLY A 90 9.78 2.49 -8.19
C GLY A 90 8.67 1.62 -7.61
N CYS A 91 7.99 2.06 -6.55
CA CYS A 91 6.89 1.34 -5.94
C CYS A 91 5.58 1.59 -6.71
N LEU A 92 4.84 0.52 -7.04
CA LEU A 92 3.50 0.66 -7.58
C LEU A 92 2.52 1.04 -6.46
N VAL A 93 1.94 2.23 -6.51
CA VAL A 93 1.01 2.71 -5.48
C VAL A 93 -0.44 2.46 -5.89
N ILE A 94 -1.19 1.76 -5.02
CA ILE A 94 -2.64 1.64 -5.08
C ILE A 94 -3.21 2.49 -3.94
N ASP A 95 -3.73 3.66 -4.29
CA ASP A 95 -4.34 4.59 -3.33
C ASP A 95 -5.86 4.44 -3.28
N SER A 96 -6.39 4.21 -2.07
CA SER A 96 -7.83 4.14 -1.83
C SER A 96 -8.43 5.49 -1.40
N SER A 97 -7.63 6.55 -1.41
CA SER A 97 -8.09 7.92 -1.15
C SER A 97 -8.61 8.60 -2.42
N ASP A 98 -9.09 9.84 -2.28
CA ASP A 98 -9.49 10.70 -3.40
C ASP A 98 -8.35 11.63 -3.88
N ALA A 99 -7.13 11.48 -3.35
CA ALA A 99 -5.99 12.37 -3.58
C ALA A 99 -5.74 12.63 -5.07
N PHE A 100 -5.70 11.55 -5.85
CA PHE A 100 -5.29 11.54 -7.25
C PHE A 100 -6.40 11.12 -8.23
N ALA A 101 -7.64 10.93 -7.75
CA ALA A 101 -8.74 10.36 -8.54
C ALA A 101 -9.13 11.16 -9.79
N LEU A 102 -8.74 12.44 -9.86
CA LEU A 102 -9.00 13.34 -10.99
C LEU A 102 -7.73 13.67 -11.79
N GLU A 103 -6.57 13.12 -11.44
CA GLU A 103 -5.34 13.32 -12.19
C GLU A 103 -5.36 12.48 -13.48
N ALA A 104 -5.06 13.11 -14.61
CA ALA A 104 -5.23 12.49 -15.93
C ALA A 104 -4.25 11.33 -16.19
N ASP A 105 -3.13 11.30 -15.48
CA ASP A 105 -2.07 10.28 -15.53
C ASP A 105 -2.28 9.16 -14.49
N VAL A 106 -3.29 9.27 -13.62
CA VAL A 106 -3.60 8.27 -12.59
C VAL A 106 -4.93 7.56 -12.91
N PRO A 107 -4.90 6.28 -13.30
CA PRO A 107 -6.13 5.58 -13.67
C PRO A 107 -6.99 5.29 -12.44
N LEU A 108 -8.24 5.74 -12.47
CA LEU A 108 -9.26 5.37 -11.47
C LEU A 108 -9.87 4.01 -11.81
N VAL A 109 -9.54 2.97 -11.03
CA VAL A 109 -9.87 1.57 -11.37
C VAL A 109 -10.87 0.95 -10.39
N VAL A 110 -11.88 0.31 -10.95
CA VAL A 110 -12.80 -0.62 -10.29
C VAL A 110 -12.72 -1.96 -11.03
N PRO A 111 -12.11 -3.02 -10.43
CA PRO A 111 -11.73 -4.24 -11.15
C PRO A 111 -12.86 -4.95 -11.94
N GLY A 112 -14.11 -4.85 -11.46
CA GLY A 112 -15.28 -5.44 -12.12
C GLY A 112 -16.02 -4.54 -13.11
N VAL A 113 -15.61 -3.27 -13.23
CA VAL A 113 -16.32 -2.25 -14.03
C VAL A 113 -15.42 -1.74 -15.16
N ASN A 114 -14.19 -1.32 -14.86
CA ASN A 114 -13.27 -0.74 -15.83
C ASN A 114 -11.83 -1.26 -15.69
N PRO A 115 -11.58 -2.59 -15.72
CA PRO A 115 -10.23 -3.15 -15.61
C PRO A 115 -9.28 -2.69 -16.72
N HIS A 116 -9.83 -2.29 -17.89
CA HIS A 116 -9.06 -1.76 -19.02
C HIS A 116 -8.36 -0.44 -18.70
N ALA A 117 -8.84 0.34 -17.72
CA ALA A 117 -8.20 1.60 -17.31
C ALA A 117 -6.76 1.38 -16.79
N LEU A 118 -6.42 0.19 -16.29
CA LEU A 118 -5.04 -0.15 -15.91
C LEU A 118 -4.05 -0.03 -17.08
N ALA A 119 -4.51 -0.20 -18.33
CA ALA A 119 -3.65 -0.03 -19.51
C ALA A 119 -3.23 1.44 -19.73
N GLU A 120 -3.89 2.38 -19.07
CA GLU A 120 -3.56 3.81 -19.09
C GLU A 120 -2.50 4.17 -18.05
N TYR A 121 -2.16 3.26 -17.12
CA TYR A 121 -1.12 3.49 -16.12
C TYR A 121 0.22 3.85 -16.79
N ARG A 122 0.83 4.94 -16.34
CA ARG A 122 2.16 5.38 -16.74
C ARG A 122 3.00 5.60 -15.50
N ASN A 123 4.28 5.27 -15.58
CA ASN A 123 5.23 5.74 -14.58
C ASN A 123 5.36 7.25 -14.74
N ARG A 124 5.17 7.95 -13.63
CA ARG A 124 5.45 9.38 -13.51
C ARG A 124 6.94 9.61 -13.26
#